data_AF-A0A2V6QFW5-F1
#
_entry.id   AF-A0A2V6QFW5-F1
#
_cell.length_a   1.000
_cell.length_b   1.000
_cell.length_c   1.000
_cell.angle_alpha   90.00
_cell.angle_beta   90.00
_cell.angle_gamma   90.00
#
_symmetry.space_group_name_H-M   'P 1'
#
loop_
_entity.id
_entity.type
_entity.pdbx_description
1 polymer ?
#
loop_
_entity_poly.entity_id
_entity_poly.type
_entity_poly.pdbx_seq_one_letter_code
_entity_poly.pdbx_strand_id
1 'polypeptide(L)'
;MSTLAILDAVARRYGQSCPVAKSLDLVGDRWTLLLVRDLLAGPQRFQDLQRGLEGIAPNILSDRLKLMEEHALVTRRLYSDHPPRAEYTLTERGREL
;
A
#
# COMPACT_ATOMS: atom_id res chain seq x y z
N MET A 1 24.32 -0.80 -1.58
CA MET A 1 23.26 -0.86 -0.56
C MET A 1 21.98 -1.28 -1.24
N SER A 2 21.75 -2.59 -1.33
CA SER A 2 20.74 -3.22 -2.18
C SER A 2 19.31 -2.84 -1.82
N THR A 3 18.50 -2.63 -2.85
CA THR A 3 17.02 -2.50 -2.86
C THR A 3 16.31 -3.55 -1.98
N LEU A 4 16.94 -4.70 -1.72
CA LEU A 4 16.46 -5.75 -0.82
C LEU A 4 16.28 -5.28 0.64
N ALA A 5 17.11 -4.37 1.16
CA ALA A 5 17.08 -4.01 2.58
C ALA A 5 15.88 -3.13 2.97
N ILE A 6 15.26 -2.44 2.01
CA ILE A 6 14.10 -1.58 2.27
C ILE A 6 12.82 -2.43 2.36
N LEU A 7 12.74 -3.55 1.62
CA LEU A 7 11.62 -4.50 1.71
C LEU A 7 11.55 -5.21 3.08
N ASP A 8 12.69 -5.41 3.75
CA ASP A 8 12.74 -6.07 5.06
C ASP A 8 12.19 -5.19 6.21
N ALA A 9 12.13 -3.86 6.05
CA ALA A 9 11.57 -2.96 7.05
C ALA A 9 10.03 -2.88 7.03
N VAL A 10 9.42 -3.47 6.00
CA VAL A 10 8.05 -3.18 5.58
C VAL A 10 7.12 -4.36 5.88
N ALA A 11 7.52 -5.63 5.75
CA ALA A 11 6.75 -6.74 6.31
C ALA A 11 7.71 -7.84 6.76
N ARG A 12 7.45 -8.44 7.93
CA ARG A 12 8.24 -9.59 8.37
C ARG A 12 7.93 -10.74 7.41
N ARG A 13 8.90 -11.09 6.57
CA ARG A 13 8.78 -12.22 5.65
C ARG A 13 8.79 -13.51 6.44
N TYR A 14 7.72 -14.28 6.36
CA TYR A 14 7.62 -15.57 7.05
C TYR A 14 8.46 -16.66 6.36
N GLY A 15 8.79 -16.49 5.08
CA GLY A 15 9.69 -17.39 4.34
C GLY A 15 9.11 -18.80 4.10
N GLN A 16 7.79 -18.94 4.22
CA GLN A 16 7.08 -20.21 4.09
C GLN A 16 6.22 -20.22 2.82
N SER A 17 6.10 -21.39 2.18
CA SER A 17 5.28 -21.54 0.96
C SER A 17 3.77 -21.57 1.23
N CYS A 18 3.37 -21.68 2.51
CA CYS A 18 1.97 -21.72 2.93
C CYS A 18 1.21 -20.46 2.46
N PRO A 19 0.01 -20.59 1.87
CA PRO A 19 -0.80 -19.45 1.42
C PRO A 19 -1.06 -18.41 2.52
N VAL A 20 -1.26 -18.86 3.76
CA VAL A 20 -1.50 -17.96 4.91
C VAL A 20 -0.26 -17.10 5.18
N ALA A 21 0.93 -17.71 5.17
CA ALA A 21 2.18 -16.98 5.37
C ALA A 21 2.43 -15.95 4.27
N LYS A 22 2.15 -16.32 3.01
CA LYS A 22 2.24 -15.38 1.86
C LYS A 22 1.25 -14.23 1.98
N SER A 23 0.03 -14.48 2.46
CA SER A 23 -0.93 -13.42 2.72
C SER A 23 -0.44 -12.50 3.83
N LEU A 24 0.13 -13.04 4.91
CA LEU A 24 0.71 -12.25 6.00
C LEU A 24 1.93 -11.42 5.57
N ASP A 25 2.70 -11.85 4.58
CA ASP A 25 3.76 -11.02 4.01
C ASP A 25 3.21 -9.73 3.35
N LEU A 26 1.94 -9.75 2.93
CA LEU A 26 1.25 -8.61 2.31
C LEU A 26 0.41 -7.80 3.29
N VAL A 27 -0.38 -8.44 4.16
CA VAL A 27 -1.33 -7.77 5.05
C VAL A 27 -0.85 -7.67 6.50
N GLY A 28 0.20 -8.41 6.87
CA GLY A 28 0.67 -8.52 8.24
C GLY A 28 1.52 -7.33 8.70
N ASP A 29 1.77 -6.37 7.82
CA ASP A 29 2.36 -5.11 8.23
C ASP A 29 1.33 -4.12 8.78
N ARG A 30 1.81 -3.18 9.60
CA ARG A 30 0.98 -2.17 10.25
C ARG A 30 0.15 -1.30 9.30
N TRP A 31 0.63 -1.03 8.08
CA TRP A 31 0.10 0.02 7.21
C TRP A 31 -0.91 -0.48 6.19
N THR A 32 -0.79 -1.72 5.69
CA THR A 32 -1.69 -2.24 4.64
C THR A 32 -3.15 -2.15 5.03
N LEU A 33 -3.54 -2.67 6.20
CA LEU A 33 -4.94 -2.66 6.63
C LEU A 33 -5.46 -1.24 6.92
N LEU A 34 -4.58 -0.31 7.33
CA LEU A 34 -4.96 1.09 7.53
C LEU A 34 -5.17 1.81 6.19
N LEU A 35 -4.37 1.50 5.17
CA LEU A 35 -4.57 1.99 3.81
C LEU A 35 -5.86 1.44 3.21
N VAL A 36 -6.15 0.15 3.40
CA VAL A 36 -7.43 -0.45 2.98
C VAL A 36 -8.59 0.28 3.64
N ARG A 37 -8.54 0.47 4.97
CA ARG A 37 -9.56 1.23 5.72
C ARG A 37 -9.81 2.61 5.13
N ASP A 38 -8.76 3.39 4.87
CA ASP A 38 -8.91 4.75 4.37
C ASP A 38 -9.45 4.78 2.93
N LEU A 39 -9.05 3.81 2.10
CA LEU A 39 -9.47 3.71 0.71
C LEU A 39 -10.85 3.06 0.52
N LEU A 40 -11.42 2.41 1.54
CA LEU A 40 -12.81 1.96 1.54
C LEU A 40 -13.80 3.14 1.47
N ALA A 41 -13.40 4.32 1.98
CA ALA A 41 -14.20 5.54 1.88
C ALA A 41 -14.22 6.17 0.47
N GLY A 42 -13.33 5.71 -0.42
CA GLY A 42 -13.23 6.17 -1.81
C GLY A 42 -11.80 6.54 -2.21
N PRO A 43 -11.62 7.11 -3.42
CA PRO A 43 -10.31 7.53 -3.90
C PRO A 43 -9.65 8.56 -2.98
N GLN A 44 -8.35 8.42 -2.74
CA GLN A 44 -7.57 9.34 -1.90
C GLN A 44 -6.26 9.74 -2.56
N ARG A 45 -5.80 10.97 -2.34
CA ARG A 45 -4.47 11.42 -2.79
C ARG A 45 -3.41 10.98 -1.80
N PHE A 46 -2.16 10.89 -2.26
CA PHE A 46 -1.02 10.54 -1.40
C PHE A 46 -0.95 11.37 -0.11
N GLN A 47 -1.12 12.69 -0.22
CA GLN A 47 -1.07 13.60 0.93
C GLN A 47 -2.25 13.44 1.88
N ASP A 48 -3.40 12.95 1.41
CA ASP A 48 -4.56 12.69 2.26
C ASP A 48 -4.31 11.41 3.07
N LEU A 49 -3.83 10.35 2.41
CA LEU A 49 -3.41 9.10 3.06
C LEU A 49 -2.29 9.35 4.09
N GLN A 50 -1.26 10.12 3.72
CA GLN A 50 -0.16 10.42 4.64
C GLN A 50 -0.64 11.19 5.89
N ARG A 51 -1.62 12.08 5.74
CA ARG A 51 -2.20 12.81 6.88
C ARG A 51 -3.11 11.93 7.74
N GLY A 52 -3.84 10.99 7.13
CA GLY A 52 -4.70 10.03 7.84
C GLY A 52 -3.92 8.95 8.60
N LEU A 53 -2.68 8.68 8.19
CA LEU A 53 -1.80 7.68 8.77
C LEU A 53 -0.71 8.33 9.63
N GLU A 54 -1.09 8.77 10.83
CA GLU A 54 -0.16 9.42 11.76
C GLU A 54 1.09 8.55 12.02
N GLY A 55 2.26 9.14 11.78
CA GLY A 55 3.56 8.51 11.98
C GLY A 55 4.09 7.70 10.79
N ILE A 56 3.38 7.63 9.66
CA ILE A 56 3.94 7.02 8.45
C ILE A 56 4.95 7.98 7.79
N ALA A 57 6.15 7.47 7.49
CA ALA A 57 7.10 8.22 6.70
C ALA A 57 6.70 8.20 5.20
N PRO A 58 6.93 9.28 4.43
CA PRO A 58 6.52 9.34 3.02
C PRO A 58 7.09 8.22 2.14
N ASN A 59 8.35 7.83 2.37
CA ASN A 59 8.97 6.72 1.65
C ASN A 59 8.28 5.39 1.96
N ILE A 60 7.93 5.14 3.22
CA ILE A 60 7.21 3.92 3.63
C ILE A 60 5.80 3.88 3.02
N LEU A 61 5.08 5.00 2.98
CA LEU A 61 3.79 5.09 2.29
C LEU A 61 3.93 4.79 0.80
N SER A 62 4.92 5.39 0.14
CA SER A 62 5.21 5.18 -1.28
C SER A 62 5.50 3.70 -1.59
N ASP A 63 6.38 3.09 -0.82
CA ASP A 63 6.76 1.69 -1.01
C ASP A 63 5.59 0.76 -0.72
N ARG A 64 4.73 1.11 0.24
CA ARG A 64 3.52 0.33 0.51
C ARG A 64 2.50 0.40 -0.61
N LEU A 65 2.23 1.59 -1.13
CA LEU A 65 1.30 1.77 -2.25
C LEU A 65 1.80 1.02 -3.49
N LYS A 66 3.11 1.06 -3.77
CA LYS A 66 3.71 0.24 -4.85
C LYS A 66 3.48 -1.25 -4.64
N LEU A 67 3.73 -1.76 -3.44
CA LEU A 67 3.48 -3.18 -3.13
C LEU A 67 2.01 -3.53 -3.30
N MET A 68 1.09 -2.68 -2.84
CA MET A 68 -0.35 -2.88 -3.03
C MET A 68 -0.75 -2.83 -4.51
N GLU A 69 -0.14 -1.98 -5.33
CA GLU A 69 -0.33 -1.95 -6.80
C GLU A 69 0.20 -3.23 -7.46
N GLU A 70 1.41 -3.68 -7.10
CA GLU A 70 2.04 -4.92 -7.60
C GLU A 70 1.17 -6.16 -7.31
N HIS A 71 0.49 -6.18 -6.17
CA HIS A 71 -0.43 -7.23 -5.77
C HIS A 71 -1.88 -7.01 -6.22
N ALA A 72 -2.12 -6.00 -7.06
CA ALA A 72 -3.44 -5.64 -7.61
C ALA A 72 -4.50 -5.39 -6.52
N LEU A 73 -4.11 -4.81 -5.38
CA LEU A 73 -5.01 -4.37 -4.31
C LEU A 73 -5.46 -2.92 -4.49
N VAL A 74 -4.59 -2.09 -5.06
CA VAL A 74 -4.82 -0.67 -5.30
C VAL A 74 -4.48 -0.34 -6.75
N THR A 75 -5.16 0.66 -7.29
CA THR A 75 -4.82 1.28 -8.58
C THR A 75 -4.49 2.75 -8.36
N ARG A 76 -3.50 3.24 -9.11
CA ARG A 76 -3.14 4.66 -9.17
C ARG A 76 -3.68 5.26 -10.46
N ARG A 77 -4.48 6.32 -10.34
CA ARG A 77 -5.05 7.04 -11.47
C ARG A 77 -4.59 8.50 -11.46
N LEU A 78 -4.11 8.99 -12.60
CA LEU A 78 -3.93 10.42 -12.81
C LEU A 78 -5.29 11.07 -13.11
N TYR A 79 -5.64 12.12 -12.36
CA TYR A 79 -6.87 12.90 -12.57
C TYR A 79 -6.59 14.31 -13.11
N SER A 80 -5.33 14.71 -13.16
CA SER A 80 -4.87 15.97 -13.74
C SER A 80 -3.48 15.75 -14.30
N ASP A 81 -3.23 16.19 -15.54
CA ASP A 81 -1.90 16.12 -16.16
C ASP A 81 -1.07 17.38 -15.88
N HIS A 82 -1.70 18.51 -15.56
CA HIS A 82 -1.05 19.81 -15.40
C HIS A 82 -1.61 20.62 -14.21
N PRO A 83 -0.98 20.59 -13.02
CA PRO A 83 0.13 19.71 -12.64
C PRO A 83 -0.32 18.25 -12.53
N PRO A 84 0.58 17.27 -12.66
CA PRO A 84 0.26 15.86 -12.46
C PRO A 84 -0.30 15.61 -11.06
N ARG A 85 -1.53 15.09 -10.97
CA ARG A 85 -2.13 14.69 -9.70
C ARG A 85 -2.67 13.27 -9.80
N ALA A 86 -2.31 12.47 -8.81
CA ALA A 86 -2.73 11.08 -8.71
C ALA A 86 -3.63 10.85 -7.50
N GLU A 87 -4.54 9.91 -7.65
CA GLU A 87 -5.32 9.31 -6.57
C GLU A 87 -5.15 7.80 -6.59
N TYR A 88 -5.41 7.19 -5.45
CA TYR A 88 -5.33 5.76 -5.20
C TYR A 88 -6.73 5.25 -4.89
N THR A 89 -7.10 4.09 -5.44
CA THR A 89 -8.41 3.45 -5.21
C THR A 89 -8.23 1.95 -5.03
N LEU A 90 -9.00 1.33 -4.12
CA LEU A 90 -9.04 -0.14 -4.02
C LEU A 90 -9.57 -0.77 -5.31
N THR A 91 -8.92 -1.86 -5.73
CA THR A 91 -9.47 -2.79 -6.71
C THR A 91 -10.60 -3.60 -6.09
N GLU A 92 -11.28 -4.43 -6.88
CA GLU A 92 -12.21 -5.44 -6.35
C GLU A 92 -11.50 -6.37 -5.35
N ARG A 93 -10.36 -6.94 -5.75
CA ARG A 93 -9.52 -7.77 -4.87
C ARG A 93 -9.11 -7.04 -3.58
N GLY A 94 -8.78 -5.76 -3.66
CA GLY A 94 -8.44 -4.95 -2.47
C GLY A 94 -9.61 -4.73 -1.52
N ARG A 95 -10.86 -4.80 -2.02
CA ARG A 95 -12.08 -4.74 -1.19
C ARG A 95 -12.45 -6.07 -0.55
N GLU A 96 -11.91 -7.18 -1.05
CA GLU A 96 -12.15 -8.55 -0.54
C GLU A 96 -11.15 -8.97 0.55
N LEU A 97 -10.16 -8.14 0.85
CA LEU A 97 -9.21 -8.33 1.95
C LEU A 97 -9.90 -8.23 3.32
#